data_AF-A0AAP2QBK7-F1
#
_entry.id   AF-A0AAP2QBK7-F1
#
_cell.length_a   1.000
_cell.length_b   1.000
_cell.length_c   1.000
_cell.angle_alpha   90.00
_cell.angle_beta   90.00
_cell.angle_gamma   90.00
#
_symmetry.space_group_name_H-M   'P 1'
#
loop_
_entity.id
_entity.type
_entity.pdbx_description
1 polymer ?
#
loop_
_entity_poly.entity_id
_entity_poly.type
_entity_poly.pdbx_seq_one_letter_code
_entity_poly.pdbx_strand_id
1 'polypeptide(L)'
;IDEHLRTSYDVYQNLLDAFDAKDYTDFYERIDHLPPMLDPAFKKAILYLNKHKQAIINALKYPYSNGKLEGKNNLIKVIKRVAFGF
;
A
#
# COMPACT_ATOMS: atom_id res chain seq x y z
N ILE A 1 -25.32 -1.56 -10.62
CA ILE A 1 -24.02 -1.23 -9.97
C ILE A 1 -23.54 0.05 -10.64
N ASP A 2 -23.16 1.05 -9.85
CA ASP A 2 -22.61 2.31 -10.37
C ASP A 2 -21.34 2.03 -11.20
N GLU A 3 -21.28 2.57 -12.42
CA GLU A 3 -20.17 2.36 -13.36
C GLU A 3 -18.84 2.92 -12.83
N HIS A 4 -18.87 4.02 -12.07
CA HIS A 4 -17.68 4.58 -11.42
C HIS A 4 -17.19 3.69 -10.28
N LEU A 5 -18.12 3.12 -9.52
CA LEU A 5 -17.78 2.17 -8.45
C LEU A 5 -17.17 0.89 -9.04
N ARG A 6 -17.75 0.37 -10.13
CA ARG A 6 -17.22 -0.80 -10.83
C ARG A 6 -15.81 -0.54 -11.36
N THR A 7 -15.61 0.58 -12.05
CA THR A 7 -14.30 0.96 -12.59
C THR A 7 -13.25 1.11 -11.49
N SER A 8 -13.61 1.75 -10.37
CA SER A 8 -12.69 1.93 -9.24
C SER A 8 -12.33 0.60 -8.58
N TYR A 9 -13.31 -0.30 -8.47
CA TYR A 9 -13.07 -1.66 -7.97
C TYR A 9 -12.14 -2.44 -8.89
N ASP A 10 -12.38 -2.40 -10.20
CA ASP A 10 -11.56 -3.12 -11.19
C ASP A 10 -10.11 -2.61 -11.15
N VAL A 11 -9.89 -1.29 -11.06
CA VAL A 11 -8.54 -0.72 -10.90
C VAL A 11 -7.90 -1.16 -9.59
N TYR A 12 -8.65 -1.16 -8.48
CA TYR A 12 -8.14 -1.60 -7.19
C TYR A 12 -7.67 -3.06 -7.24
N GLN A 13 -8.49 -3.97 -7.79
CA GLN A 13 -8.14 -5.39 -7.93
C GLN A 13 -6.91 -5.58 -8.81
N ASN A 14 -6.86 -4.91 -9.97
CA ASN A 14 -5.70 -4.96 -10.85
C ASN A 14 -4.39 -4.51 -10.18
N LEU A 15 -4.46 -3.50 -9.32
CA LEU A 15 -3.30 -3.04 -8.55
C LEU A 15 -2.93 -4.03 -7.45
N LEU A 16 -3.91 -4.65 -6.78
CA LEU A 16 -3.66 -5.70 -5.79
C LEU A 16 -2.97 -6.91 -6.41
N ASP A 17 -3.42 -7.36 -7.58
CA ASP A 17 -2.84 -8.52 -8.27
C ASP A 17 -1.34 -8.30 -8.54
N ALA A 18 -0.96 -7.14 -9.08
CA ALA A 18 0.43 -6.78 -9.32
C ALA A 18 1.24 -6.65 -8.01
N PHE A 19 0.61 -6.13 -6.96
CA PHE A 19 1.22 -5.98 -5.65
C PHE A 19 1.51 -7.34 -4.99
N ASP A 20 0.56 -8.27 -5.02
CA ASP A 20 0.68 -9.62 -4.48
C ASP A 20 1.68 -10.46 -5.26
N ALA A 21 1.75 -10.27 -6.58
CA ALA A 21 2.80 -10.83 -7.44
C ALA A 21 4.19 -10.24 -7.19
N LYS A 22 4.28 -9.15 -6.41
CA LYS A 22 5.50 -8.36 -6.17
C LYS A 22 6.13 -7.78 -7.44
N ASP A 23 5.33 -7.63 -8.49
CA ASP A 23 5.77 -7.03 -9.74
C ASP A 23 5.60 -5.50 -9.66
N TYR A 24 6.63 -4.84 -9.12
CA TYR A 24 6.63 -3.39 -9.02
C TYR A 24 6.69 -2.69 -10.39
N THR A 25 7.06 -3.38 -11.47
CA THR A 25 7.07 -2.79 -12.82
C THR A 25 5.64 -2.69 -13.32
N ASP A 26 4.93 -3.82 -13.33
CA ASP A 26 3.51 -3.88 -13.71
C ASP A 26 2.64 -2.99 -12.81
N PHE A 27 2.92 -2.98 -11.49
CA PHE A 27 2.19 -2.12 -10.54
C PHE A 27 2.25 -0.64 -10.91
N TYR A 28 3.44 -0.11 -11.23
CA TYR A 28 3.58 1.31 -11.59
C TYR A 28 3.13 1.61 -13.01
N GLU A 29 3.28 0.66 -13.95
CA GLU A 29 2.71 0.81 -15.30
C GLU A 29 1.19 0.98 -15.25
N ARG A 30 0.48 0.22 -14.39
CA ARG A 30 -0.97 0.38 -14.16
C ARG A 30 -1.34 1.73 -13.53
N ILE A 31 -0.50 2.26 -12.64
CA ILE A 31 -0.69 3.61 -12.05
C ILE A 31 -0.52 4.71 -13.11
N ASP A 32 0.42 4.54 -14.04
CA ASP A 32 0.68 5.53 -15.08
C ASP A 32 -0.44 5.54 -16.15
N HIS A 33 -1.17 4.43 -16.30
CA HIS A 33 -2.26 4.25 -17.27
C HIS A 33 -3.67 4.21 -16.65
N LEU A 34 -3.89 4.94 -15.55
CA LEU A 34 -5.21 4.98 -14.89
C LEU A 34 -6.31 5.54 -15.81
N PRO A 35 -7.51 4.92 -15.82
CA PRO A 35 -8.66 5.40 -16.58
C PRO A 35 -8.98 6.89 -16.33
N PRO A 36 -9.44 7.63 -17.35
CA PRO A 36 -9.79 9.04 -17.21
C PRO A 36 -11.09 9.26 -16.43
N MET A 37 -12.05 8.33 -16.50
CA MET A 37 -13.39 8.40 -15.90
C MET A 37 -13.41 7.97 -14.41
N LEU A 38 -12.23 7.78 -13.83
CA LEU A 38 -12.07 7.28 -12.48
C LEU A 38 -12.41 8.37 -11.46
N ASP A 39 -13.02 7.97 -10.34
CA ASP A 39 -13.38 8.90 -9.27
C ASP A 39 -12.17 9.79 -8.90
N PRO A 40 -12.31 11.13 -8.87
CA PRO A 40 -11.18 12.03 -8.65
C PRO A 40 -10.48 11.83 -7.31
N ALA A 41 -11.22 11.51 -6.25
CA ALA A 41 -10.65 11.29 -4.93
C ALA A 41 -9.84 9.99 -4.90
N PHE A 42 -10.36 8.92 -5.51
CA PHE A 42 -9.66 7.65 -5.63
C PHE A 42 -8.43 7.76 -6.53
N LYS A 43 -8.55 8.42 -7.70
CA LYS A 43 -7.42 8.67 -8.59
C LYS A 43 -6.30 9.44 -7.87
N LYS A 44 -6.65 10.47 -7.10
CA LYS A 44 -5.70 11.21 -6.28
C LYS A 44 -5.02 10.32 -5.23
N ALA A 45 -5.75 9.42 -4.60
CA ALA A 45 -5.20 8.47 -3.63
C ALA A 45 -4.17 7.52 -4.28
N ILE A 46 -4.46 6.96 -5.45
CA ILE A 46 -3.50 6.10 -6.17
C ILE A 46 -2.27 6.89 -6.60
N LEU A 47 -2.45 8.08 -7.19
CA LEU A 47 -1.32 8.91 -7.63
C LEU A 47 -0.44 9.36 -6.46
N TYR A 48 -0.97 9.44 -5.23
CA TYR A 48 -0.18 9.74 -4.05
C TYR A 48 0.90 8.68 -3.77
N LEU A 49 0.71 7.42 -4.20
CA LEU A 49 1.70 6.36 -4.07
C LEU A 49 3.02 6.69 -4.79
N ASN A 50 2.97 7.51 -5.85
CA ASN A 50 4.18 7.98 -6.55
C ASN A 50 5.12 8.79 -5.63
N LYS A 51 4.57 9.48 -4.63
CA LYS A 51 5.37 10.20 -3.62
C LYS A 51 6.29 9.27 -2.82
N HIS A 52 5.87 8.01 -2.64
CA HIS A 52 6.60 7.00 -1.87
C HIS A 52 7.13 5.86 -2.75
N LYS A 53 7.32 6.11 -4.05
CA LYS A 53 7.67 5.10 -5.05
C LYS A 53 8.86 4.22 -4.67
N GLN A 54 9.97 4.83 -4.26
CA GLN A 54 11.17 4.07 -3.87
C GLN A 54 10.91 3.15 -2.66
N ALA A 55 10.14 3.62 -1.68
CA ALA A 55 9.84 2.83 -0.48
C ALA A 55 8.95 1.63 -0.82
N ILE A 56 7.95 1.83 -1.69
CA ILE A 56 7.05 0.76 -2.15
C ILE A 56 7.82 -0.26 -3.00
N ILE A 57 8.66 0.19 -3.95
CA ILE A 57 9.53 -0.70 -4.74
C ILE A 57 10.42 -1.54 -3.82
N ASN A 58 11.04 -0.92 -2.81
CA ASN A 58 11.88 -1.65 -1.86
C ASN A 58 11.06 -2.68 -1.06
N ALA A 59 9.85 -2.35 -0.64
CA ALA A 59 8.96 -3.26 0.08
C ALA A 59 8.54 -4.47 -0.77
N LEU A 60 8.34 -4.29 -2.09
CA LEU A 60 8.01 -5.37 -3.02
C LEU A 60 9.24 -6.21 -3.38
N LYS A 61 10.40 -5.56 -3.57
CA LYS A 61 11.65 -6.19 -4.00
C LYS A 61 12.27 -7.08 -2.93
N TYR A 62 12.26 -6.63 -1.67
CA TYR A 62 12.96 -7.32 -0.60
C TYR A 62 11.99 -8.14 0.27
N PRO A 63 12.39 -9.32 0.76
CA PRO A 63 11.55 -10.15 1.62
C PRO A 63 11.54 -9.67 3.09
N TYR A 64 11.88 -8.41 3.35
CA TYR A 64 11.93 -7.87 4.71
C TYR A 64 10.55 -7.43 5.16
N SER A 65 10.10 -7.94 6.30
CA SER A 65 8.88 -7.47 6.95
C SER A 65 9.22 -6.63 8.19
N ASN A 66 8.37 -5.64 8.48
CA ASN A 66 8.45 -4.88 9.73
C ASN A 66 8.09 -5.71 10.97
N GLY A 67 7.63 -6.96 10.81
CA GLY A 67 7.12 -7.77 11.92
C GLY A 67 8.11 -7.97 13.06
N LYS A 68 9.41 -8.16 12.77
CA LYS A 68 10.43 -8.26 13.83
C LYS A 68 10.63 -6.94 14.59
N LEU A 69 10.58 -5.81 13.89
CA LEU A 69 10.69 -4.47 14.47
C LEU A 69 9.45 -4.15 15.32
N GLU A 70 8.27 -4.43 14.79
CA GLU A 70 6.98 -4.26 15.46
C GLU A 70 6.89 -5.12 16.72
N GLY A 71 7.34 -6.38 16.66
CA GLY A 71 7.42 -7.26 17.82
C GLY A 71 8.26 -6.66 18.95
N LYS A 72 9.43 -6.10 18.63
CA LYS A 72 10.27 -5.39 19.60
C LYS A 72 9.60 -4.11 20.13
N ASN A 73 9.01 -3.31 19.26
CA ASN A 73 8.28 -2.11 19.65
C ASN A 73 7.14 -2.42 20.62
N ASN A 74 6.42 -3.51 20.37
CA ASN A 74 5.32 -3.93 21.24
C ASN A 74 5.85 -4.39 22.61
N LEU A 75 6.93 -5.17 22.64
CA LEU A 75 7.60 -5.56 23.89
C LEU A 75 8.03 -4.34 24.71
N ILE A 76 8.67 -3.35 24.08
CA ILE A 76 9.08 -2.10 24.75
C ILE A 76 7.86 -1.36 25.33
N LYS A 77 6.75 -1.27 24.57
CA LYS A 77 5.51 -0.66 25.05
C LYS A 77 4.93 -1.40 26.26
N VAL A 78 4.97 -2.74 26.26
CA VAL A 78 4.53 -3.57 27.40
C VAL A 78 5.41 -3.33 28.62
N ILE A 79 6.74 -3.39 28.47
CA ILE A 79 7.68 -3.15 29.57
C ILE A 79 7.47 -1.76 30.16
N LYS A 80 7.34 -0.72 29.32
CA LYS A 80 7.07 0.64 29.79
C LYS A 80 5.77 0.74 30.59
N ARG A 81 4.69 0.11 30.10
CA ARG A 81 3.39 0.10 30.80
C ARG A 81 3.46 -0.62 32.15
N VAL A 82 4.20 -1.73 32.24
CA VAL A 82 4.32 -2.51 33.48
C VAL A 82 5.25 -1.84 34.49
N ALA A 83 6.39 -1.31 34.03
CA ALA A 83 7.41 -0.74 34.92
C ALA A 83 7.10 0.68 35.42
N PHE A 84 6.38 1.46 34.61
CA PHE A 84 6.11 2.88 34.88
C PHE A 84 4.63 3.23 34.79
N GLY A 85 3.75 2.24 34.94
CA GLY A 85 2.29 2.40 34.84
C GLY A 85 1.68 3.17 36.01
N PHE A 86 1.91 4.48 36.03
CA PHE A 86 0.99 5.52 36.51
C PHE A 86 0.79 6.51 35.36
#